data_AF-A0A0P0NIG1-F1
#
_entry.id   AF-A0A0P0NIG1-F1
#
_cell.length_a   1.000
_cell.length_b   1.000
_cell.length_c   1.000
_cell.angle_alpha   90.00
_cell.angle_beta   90.00
_cell.angle_gamma   90.00
#
_symmetry.space_group_name_H-M   'P 1'
#
loop_
_entity.id
_entity.type
_entity.pdbx_description
1 polymer ?
#
loop_
_entity_poly.entity_id
_entity_poly.type
_entity_poly.pdbx_seq_one_letter_code
_entity_poly.pdbx_strand_id
1 'polypeptide(L)'
;MKAQLKAVLTEMWKSELQLRTYKTRDALPFEYKALRLLKDLQQKSRAYVAKTTVKVTQLKEDKRLSGELDKIGSPIQKSDYEPDEKRKNLLKQALTVLENRKADGFKTDAGPKKAAGFKDPEREVLKATEQYMIVAASDQPALYLPALAAGRKLLSAKSGSLQDIALLQKAIVKMLGTAQSVPQLPTSAPASTLSQQYFNHLKKAKQSNGF
;
A
#
# COMPACT_ATOMS: atom_id res chain seq x y z
N MET A 1 23.03 -16.41 35.23
CA MET A 1 22.04 -16.62 34.14
C MET A 1 21.50 -18.05 34.09
N LYS A 2 22.34 -19.09 33.96
CA LYS A 2 21.88 -20.49 33.83
C LYS A 2 20.94 -20.96 34.97
N ALA A 3 21.20 -20.56 36.22
CA ALA A 3 20.35 -20.91 37.36
C ALA A 3 18.94 -20.29 37.32
N GLN A 4 18.81 -19.03 36.87
CA GLN A 4 17.52 -18.36 36.73
C GLN A 4 16.68 -18.98 35.61
N LEU A 5 17.31 -19.35 34.49
CA LEU A 5 16.62 -20.03 33.39
C LEU A 5 16.13 -21.42 33.81
N LYS A 6 16.95 -22.17 34.56
CA LYS A 6 16.53 -23.45 35.17
C LYS A 6 15.33 -23.26 36.11
N ALA A 7 15.34 -22.20 36.93
CA ALA A 7 14.20 -21.91 37.81
C ALA A 7 12.91 -21.58 37.04
N VAL A 8 12.99 -20.81 35.94
CA VAL A 8 11.84 -20.55 35.06
C VAL A 8 11.29 -21.87 34.51
N LEU A 9 12.15 -22.72 33.95
CA LEU A 9 11.74 -23.99 33.36
C LEU A 9 11.09 -24.93 34.39
N THR A 10 11.63 -24.99 35.61
CA THR A 10 11.04 -25.78 36.70
C THR A 10 9.62 -25.34 37.03
N GLU A 11 9.34 -24.03 37.07
CA GLU A 11 7.99 -23.52 37.33
C GLU A 11 7.05 -23.75 36.14
N MET A 12 7.55 -23.69 34.89
CA MET A 12 6.76 -24.05 33.71
C MET A 12 6.36 -25.54 33.70
N TRP A 13 7.29 -26.45 34.04
CA TRP A 13 6.97 -27.88 34.16
C TRP A 13 5.98 -28.18 35.28
N LYS A 14 6.03 -27.44 36.39
CA LYS A 14 5.01 -27.57 37.45
C LYS A 14 3.63 -27.14 36.97
N SER A 15 3.55 -26.05 36.19
CA SER A 15 2.29 -25.63 35.55
C SER A 15 1.78 -26.72 34.59
N GLU A 16 2.65 -27.25 33.73
CA GLU A 16 2.29 -28.33 32.80
C GLU A 16 1.78 -29.59 33.52
N LEU A 17 2.43 -29.99 34.63
CA LEU A 17 1.99 -31.12 35.44
C LEU A 17 0.58 -30.91 36.00
N GLN A 18 0.25 -29.72 36.49
CA GLN A 18 -1.09 -29.40 36.99
C GLN A 18 -2.12 -29.38 35.85
N LEU A 19 -1.75 -28.86 34.67
CA LEU A 19 -2.60 -28.92 33.47
C LEU A 19 -2.88 -30.36 33.02
N ARG A 20 -1.87 -31.24 33.07
CA ARG A 20 -2.01 -32.68 32.75
C ARG A 20 -2.89 -33.43 33.76
N THR A 21 -2.99 -32.94 34.99
CA THR A 21 -3.87 -33.52 36.03
C THR A 21 -5.24 -32.85 36.08
N TYR A 22 -5.61 -32.08 35.05
CA TYR A 22 -6.89 -31.36 34.91
C TYR A 22 -7.15 -30.29 35.99
N LYS A 23 -6.12 -29.85 36.71
CA LYS A 23 -6.19 -28.81 37.75
C LYS A 23 -5.76 -27.45 37.21
N THR A 24 -6.58 -26.88 36.34
CA THR A 24 -6.27 -25.63 35.63
C THR A 24 -6.13 -24.42 36.56
N ARG A 25 -6.97 -24.32 37.61
CA ARG A 25 -6.90 -23.23 38.59
C ARG A 25 -5.63 -23.28 39.44
N ASP A 26 -5.16 -24.48 39.76
CA ASP A 26 -3.94 -24.68 40.55
C ASP A 26 -2.66 -24.45 39.72
N ALA A 27 -2.76 -24.46 38.39
CA ALA A 27 -1.65 -24.18 37.47
C ALA A 27 -1.31 -22.68 37.35
N LEU A 28 -2.33 -21.80 37.47
CA LEU A 28 -2.22 -20.34 37.36
C LEU A 28 -1.07 -19.72 38.19
N PRO A 29 -0.89 -20.04 39.50
CA PRO A 29 0.19 -19.45 40.28
C PRO A 29 1.59 -19.81 39.75
N PHE A 30 1.77 -21.02 39.23
CA PHE A 30 3.05 -21.46 38.65
C PHE A 30 3.32 -20.77 37.31
N GLU A 31 2.30 -20.57 36.49
CA GLU A 31 2.40 -19.82 35.24
C GLU A 31 2.79 -18.36 35.47
N TYR A 32 2.10 -17.66 36.38
CA TYR A 32 2.43 -16.26 36.69
C TYR A 32 3.83 -16.11 37.27
N LYS A 33 4.27 -17.07 38.09
CA LYS A 33 5.63 -17.09 38.65
C LYS A 33 6.68 -17.29 37.54
N ALA A 34 6.45 -18.20 36.61
CA ALA A 34 7.33 -18.39 35.46
C ALA A 34 7.40 -17.14 34.57
N LEU A 35 6.26 -16.52 34.28
CA LEU A 35 6.18 -15.28 33.48
C LEU A 35 6.95 -14.13 34.13
N ARG A 36 6.84 -13.96 35.44
CA ARG A 36 7.57 -12.93 36.18
C ARG A 36 9.08 -13.15 36.09
N LEU A 37 9.54 -14.37 36.37
CA LEU A 37 10.95 -14.71 36.30
C LEU A 37 11.54 -14.54 34.89
N LEU A 38 10.77 -14.86 33.85
CA LEU A 38 11.17 -14.67 32.46
C LEU A 38 11.34 -13.18 32.11
N LYS A 39 10.39 -12.33 32.51
CA LYS A 39 10.48 -10.89 32.28
C LYS A 39 11.65 -10.26 33.03
N ASP A 40 11.90 -10.68 34.27
CA ASP A 40 13.06 -10.21 35.03
C ASP A 40 14.39 -10.60 34.35
N LEU A 41 14.47 -11.80 33.77
CA LEU A 41 15.63 -12.23 33.00
C LEU A 41 15.85 -11.37 31.74
N GLN A 42 14.77 -11.12 30.98
CA GLN A 42 14.81 -10.27 29.78
C GLN A 42 15.22 -8.84 30.11
N GLN A 43 14.72 -8.28 31.21
CA GLN A 43 15.07 -6.94 31.64
C GLN A 43 16.54 -6.87 32.09
N LYS A 44 17.03 -7.89 32.81
CA LYS A 44 18.46 -7.99 33.18
C LYS A 44 19.36 -8.14 31.96
N SER A 45 18.96 -8.91 30.95
CA SER A 45 19.72 -8.97 29.69
C SER A 45 19.69 -7.63 28.96
N ARG A 46 18.55 -6.93 28.95
CA ARG A 46 18.44 -5.61 28.32
C ARG A 46 19.28 -4.55 29.01
N ALA A 47 19.42 -4.60 30.33
CA ALA A 47 20.32 -3.72 31.08
C ALA A 47 21.80 -4.00 30.77
N TYR A 48 22.15 -5.26 30.48
CA TYR A 48 23.53 -5.70 30.19
C TYR A 48 23.92 -5.69 28.72
N VAL A 49 22.95 -5.66 27.79
CA VAL A 49 23.20 -5.22 26.43
C VAL A 49 23.51 -3.73 26.56
N ALA A 50 24.79 -3.42 26.74
CA ALA A 50 25.28 -2.07 26.60
C ALA A 50 24.61 -1.53 25.33
N LYS A 51 23.86 -0.43 25.46
CA LYS A 51 23.70 0.48 24.33
C LYS A 51 25.12 0.58 23.79
N THR A 52 25.38 0.04 22.60
CA THR A 52 26.68 0.15 21.96
C THR A 52 26.95 1.63 21.88
N THR A 53 27.62 2.18 22.90
CA THR A 53 28.16 3.52 22.85
C THR A 53 29.28 3.32 21.88
N VAL A 54 28.98 3.56 20.60
CA VAL A 54 29.97 3.62 19.54
C VAL A 54 31.11 4.41 20.15
N LYS A 55 32.26 3.76 20.35
CA LYS A 55 33.47 4.45 20.78
C LYS A 55 33.86 5.30 19.59
N VAL A 56 33.23 6.46 19.46
CA VAL A 56 33.56 7.42 18.43
C VAL A 56 34.97 7.86 18.78
N THR A 57 35.93 7.49 17.94
CA THR A 57 37.28 8.04 18.01
C THR A 57 37.16 9.55 18.08
N GLN A 58 37.85 10.20 19.04
CA GLN A 58 37.82 11.65 19.19
C GLN A 58 38.03 12.30 17.83
N LEU A 59 37.04 13.11 17.44
CA LEU A 59 37.02 13.77 16.14
C LEU A 59 38.19 14.77 16.12
N LYS A 60 39.19 14.53 15.28
CA LYS A 60 40.30 15.48 15.08
C LYS A 60 39.74 16.68 14.32
N GLU A 61 39.62 17.82 14.98
CA GLU A 61 39.07 19.05 14.39
C GLU A 61 39.88 19.51 13.17
N ASP A 62 41.19 19.24 13.15
CA ASP A 62 42.12 19.56 12.05
C ASP A 62 41.77 18.84 10.73
N LYS A 63 41.02 17.74 10.79
CA LYS A 63 40.58 16.98 9.61
C LYS A 63 39.14 17.26 9.22
N ARG A 64 38.46 18.16 9.92
CA ARG A 64 37.10 18.57 9.58
C ARG A 64 37.17 19.38 8.28
N LEU A 65 36.47 18.91 7.23
CA LEU A 65 36.37 19.55 5.91
C LEU A 65 37.61 19.48 4.98
N SER A 66 38.72 18.82 5.39
CA SER A 66 39.93 18.65 4.56
C SER A 66 40.05 17.29 3.86
N GLY A 67 38.94 16.54 3.71
CA GLY A 67 38.96 15.30 2.95
C GLY A 67 38.95 15.58 1.44
N GLU A 68 39.84 14.96 0.67
CA GLU A 68 39.68 14.94 -0.80
C GLU A 68 38.39 14.19 -1.16
N LEU A 69 37.38 14.91 -1.65
CA LEU A 69 36.12 14.32 -2.14
C LEU A 69 36.23 13.82 -3.59
N ASP A 70 37.38 13.98 -4.25
CA ASP A 70 37.53 13.80 -5.70
C ASP A 70 37.27 12.35 -6.17
N LYS A 71 37.38 11.38 -5.25
CA LYS A 71 37.11 9.95 -5.52
C LYS A 71 35.79 9.44 -4.96
N ILE A 72 35.04 10.27 -4.22
CA ILE A 72 33.78 9.88 -3.60
C ILE A 72 32.64 10.42 -4.46
N GLY A 73 32.17 9.61 -5.39
CA GLY A 73 30.95 9.90 -6.12
C GLY A 73 29.78 10.04 -5.15
N SER A 74 29.07 11.16 -5.20
CA SER A 74 27.85 11.37 -4.42
C SER A 74 26.92 10.16 -4.59
N PRO A 75 26.37 9.59 -3.50
CA PRO A 75 25.45 8.48 -3.61
C PRO A 75 24.23 8.93 -4.41
N ILE A 76 24.18 8.52 -5.68
CA ILE A 76 23.00 8.67 -6.52
C ILE A 76 21.95 7.81 -5.85
N GLN A 77 20.99 8.44 -5.19
CA GLN A 77 19.76 7.76 -4.77
C GLN A 77 19.06 7.29 -6.04
N LYS A 78 19.39 6.07 -6.48
CA LYS A 78 18.60 5.37 -7.49
C LYS A 78 17.30 4.99 -6.81
N SER A 79 16.32 5.88 -6.89
CA SER A 79 14.96 5.54 -6.50
C SER A 79 14.50 4.43 -7.45
N ASP A 80 14.10 3.27 -6.92
CA ASP A 80 13.47 2.18 -7.68
C ASP A 80 12.08 2.57 -8.26
N TYR A 81 11.81 3.87 -8.44
CA TYR A 81 10.58 4.45 -8.98
C TYR A 81 10.48 4.40 -10.52
N GLU A 82 11.59 4.14 -11.22
CA GLU A 82 11.63 4.06 -12.67
C GLU A 82 10.61 3.09 -13.30
N PRO A 83 10.36 1.87 -12.77
CA PRO A 83 9.40 0.95 -13.35
C PRO A 83 7.94 1.44 -13.21
N ASP A 84 7.60 2.09 -12.10
CA ASP A 84 6.24 2.57 -11.85
C ASP A 84 5.90 3.78 -12.71
N GLU A 85 6.81 4.75 -12.83
CA GLU A 85 6.63 5.91 -13.71
C GLU A 85 6.58 5.52 -15.18
N LYS A 86 7.45 4.60 -15.64
CA LYS A 86 7.39 4.08 -17.01
C LYS A 86 6.06 3.41 -17.32
N ARG A 87 5.56 2.57 -16.40
CA ARG A 87 4.25 1.93 -16.51
C ARG A 87 3.13 2.96 -16.58
N LYS A 88 3.11 3.95 -15.68
CA LYS A 88 2.10 5.02 -15.67
C LYS A 88 2.11 5.84 -16.95
N ASN A 89 3.31 6.21 -17.43
CA ASN A 89 3.46 6.97 -18.67
C ASN A 89 2.95 6.18 -19.87
N LEU A 90 3.22 4.88 -19.92
CA LEU A 90 2.69 4.00 -20.97
C LEU A 90 1.16 3.90 -20.93
N LEU A 91 0.57 3.72 -19.74
CA LEU A 91 -0.89 3.71 -19.57
C LEU A 91 -1.55 5.03 -19.99
N LYS A 92 -0.92 6.18 -19.69
CA LYS A 92 -1.36 7.51 -20.14
C LYS A 92 -1.30 7.63 -21.67
N GLN A 93 -0.21 7.18 -22.30
CA GLN A 93 -0.07 7.18 -23.75
C GLN A 93 -1.15 6.33 -24.43
N ALA A 94 -1.43 5.15 -23.89
CA ALA A 94 -2.50 4.28 -24.38
C ALA A 94 -3.87 4.96 -24.29
N LEU A 95 -4.15 5.67 -23.19
CA LEU A 95 -5.40 6.43 -23.04
C LEU A 95 -5.52 7.54 -24.09
N THR A 96 -4.44 8.29 -24.35
CA THR A 96 -4.41 9.33 -25.39
C THR A 96 -4.66 8.75 -26.77
N VAL A 97 -4.05 7.61 -27.11
CA VAL A 97 -4.29 6.91 -28.38
C VAL A 97 -5.76 6.52 -28.50
N LEU A 98 -6.37 5.98 -27.45
CA LEU A 98 -7.78 5.57 -27.46
C LEU A 98 -8.73 6.76 -27.57
N GLU A 99 -8.44 7.89 -26.92
CA GLU A 99 -9.25 9.11 -27.00
C GLU A 99 -9.16 9.78 -28.37
N ASN A 100 -7.94 9.97 -28.90
CA ASN A 100 -7.75 10.48 -30.26
C ASN A 100 -8.51 9.64 -31.28
N ARG A 101 -8.49 8.33 -31.05
CA ARG A 101 -9.15 7.38 -31.93
C ARG A 101 -10.68 7.41 -31.82
N LYS A 102 -11.21 7.67 -30.63
CA LYS A 102 -12.63 7.92 -30.42
C LYS A 102 -13.06 9.22 -31.12
N ALA A 103 -12.21 10.26 -31.09
CA ALA A 103 -12.44 11.54 -31.76
C ALA A 103 -12.35 11.44 -33.29
N ASP A 104 -11.40 10.67 -33.83
CA ASP A 104 -11.23 10.41 -35.28
C ASP A 104 -12.36 9.55 -35.88
N GLY A 105 -13.21 8.98 -35.03
CA GLY A 105 -14.50 8.41 -35.38
C GLY A 105 -14.46 6.92 -35.70
N PHE A 106 -14.71 6.08 -34.69
CA PHE A 106 -15.35 4.78 -34.89
C PHE A 106 -16.85 5.01 -35.00
N LYS A 107 -17.48 4.48 -36.04
CA LYS A 107 -18.89 4.75 -36.25
C LYS A 107 -19.79 3.93 -35.33
N THR A 108 -20.59 4.65 -34.57
CA THR A 108 -21.94 4.28 -34.12
C THR A 108 -22.84 4.12 -35.35
N ASP A 109 -23.64 3.06 -35.34
CA ASP A 109 -25.03 2.81 -35.81
C ASP A 109 -25.68 3.62 -36.98
N ALA A 110 -25.03 4.59 -37.63
CA ALA A 110 -25.63 5.52 -38.61
C ALA A 110 -24.74 5.85 -39.85
N GLY A 111 -24.39 4.83 -40.67
CA GLY A 111 -23.71 4.98 -41.98
C GLY A 111 -22.22 5.38 -41.88
N PRO A 112 -21.33 5.42 -42.91
CA PRO A 112 -19.90 5.04 -42.82
C PRO A 112 -18.82 6.16 -42.73
N LYS A 113 -17.82 6.00 -41.87
CA LYS A 113 -16.46 6.58 -41.88
C LYS A 113 -15.68 5.42 -41.27
N LYS A 114 -15.07 4.61 -42.13
CA LYS A 114 -14.26 3.48 -41.68
C LYS A 114 -13.13 4.07 -40.85
N ALA A 115 -13.17 3.89 -39.53
CA ALA A 115 -12.00 4.14 -38.71
C ALA A 115 -10.90 3.20 -39.18
N ALA A 116 -9.96 3.68 -39.98
CA ALA A 116 -8.88 2.88 -40.54
C ALA A 116 -8.00 2.37 -39.42
N GLY A 117 -7.91 1.05 -39.16
CA GLY A 117 -7.27 0.44 -37.97
C GLY A 117 -6.06 1.18 -37.35
N PHE A 118 -5.82 0.98 -36.05
CA PHE A 118 -4.69 1.61 -35.34
C PHE A 118 -3.38 1.54 -36.14
N LYS A 119 -2.63 2.65 -36.16
CA LYS A 119 -1.32 2.73 -36.84
C LYS A 119 -0.30 1.84 -36.11
N ASP A 120 0.80 1.49 -36.77
CA ASP A 120 1.84 0.64 -36.19
C ASP A 120 2.38 1.13 -34.82
N PRO A 121 2.72 2.42 -34.60
CA PRO A 121 3.15 2.90 -33.28
C PRO A 121 2.04 2.81 -32.22
N GLU A 122 0.78 3.02 -32.62
CA GLU A 122 -0.37 2.92 -31.71
C GLU A 122 -0.59 1.46 -31.28
N ARG A 123 -0.40 0.51 -32.20
CA ARG A 123 -0.49 -0.92 -31.92
C ARG A 123 0.59 -1.38 -30.95
N GLU A 124 1.80 -0.82 -31.04
CA GLU A 124 2.89 -1.14 -30.12
C GLU A 124 2.57 -0.70 -28.69
N VAL A 125 2.10 0.53 -28.52
CA VAL A 125 1.66 1.05 -27.21
C VAL A 125 0.53 0.21 -26.61
N LEU A 126 -0.44 -0.20 -27.44
CA LEU A 126 -1.54 -1.07 -27.01
C LEU A 126 -1.08 -2.48 -26.63
N LYS A 127 -0.15 -3.08 -27.39
CA LYS A 127 0.45 -4.39 -27.06
C LYS A 127 1.23 -4.34 -25.74
N ALA A 128 2.02 -3.29 -25.53
CA ALA A 128 2.74 -3.12 -24.28
C ALA A 128 1.78 -2.92 -23.10
N THR A 129 0.67 -2.20 -23.31
CA THR A 129 -0.40 -2.06 -22.31
C THR A 129 -1.07 -3.39 -21.99
N GLU A 130 -1.29 -4.23 -23.00
CA GLU A 130 -1.85 -5.58 -22.83
C GLU A 130 -0.98 -6.43 -21.89
N GLN A 131 0.35 -6.38 -22.02
CA GLN A 131 1.26 -7.13 -21.14
C GLN A 131 1.06 -6.78 -19.66
N TYR A 132 0.98 -5.48 -19.34
CA TYR A 132 0.69 -5.05 -17.96
C TYR A 132 -0.71 -5.45 -17.51
N MET A 133 -1.68 -5.45 -18.42
CA MET A 133 -3.06 -5.84 -18.11
C MET A 133 -3.21 -7.35 -17.91
N ILE A 134 -2.40 -8.19 -18.55
CA ILE A 134 -2.34 -9.65 -18.29
C ILE A 134 -1.88 -9.92 -16.86
N VAL A 135 -0.88 -9.18 -16.38
CA VAL A 135 -0.42 -9.28 -14.99
C VAL A 135 -1.56 -8.87 -14.05
N ALA A 136 -2.20 -7.72 -14.29
CA ALA A 136 -3.33 -7.26 -13.47
C ALA A 136 -4.55 -8.22 -13.51
N ALA A 137 -4.81 -8.88 -14.64
CA ALA A 137 -5.87 -9.86 -14.78
C ALA A 137 -5.60 -11.17 -14.04
N SER A 138 -4.33 -11.50 -13.81
CA SER A 138 -3.95 -12.65 -12.97
C SER A 138 -4.35 -12.42 -11.51
N ASP A 139 -4.28 -11.17 -11.03
CA ASP A 139 -4.72 -10.80 -9.68
C ASP A 139 -6.24 -10.59 -9.58
N GLN A 140 -6.85 -9.96 -10.59
CA GLN A 140 -8.28 -9.57 -10.59
C GLN A 140 -8.98 -9.92 -11.92
N PRO A 141 -9.28 -11.20 -12.18
CA PRO A 141 -9.78 -11.66 -13.48
C PRO A 141 -11.12 -11.04 -13.86
N ALA A 142 -12.05 -10.90 -12.91
CA ALA A 142 -13.39 -10.37 -13.17
C ALA A 142 -13.38 -8.92 -13.69
N LEU A 143 -12.36 -8.13 -13.35
CA LEU A 143 -12.27 -6.72 -13.71
C LEU A 143 -11.54 -6.50 -15.03
N TYR A 144 -10.50 -7.30 -15.33
CA TYR A 144 -9.59 -7.05 -16.44
C TYR A 144 -9.77 -8.00 -17.63
N LEU A 145 -10.36 -9.20 -17.47
CA LEU A 145 -10.58 -10.13 -18.59
C LEU A 145 -11.47 -9.57 -19.72
N PRO A 146 -12.61 -8.90 -19.44
CA PRO A 146 -13.43 -8.32 -20.50
C PRO A 146 -12.67 -7.23 -21.29
N ALA A 147 -11.83 -6.45 -20.60
CA ALA A 147 -11.01 -5.41 -21.21
C ALA A 147 -9.86 -5.99 -22.04
N LEU A 148 -9.24 -7.08 -21.61
CA LEU A 148 -8.24 -7.80 -22.41
C LEU A 148 -8.85 -8.38 -23.69
N ALA A 149 -10.03 -8.99 -23.59
CA ALA A 149 -10.73 -9.50 -24.77
C ALA A 149 -11.07 -8.37 -25.75
N ALA A 150 -11.53 -7.22 -25.24
CA ALA A 150 -11.76 -6.02 -26.05
C ALA A 150 -10.48 -5.49 -26.70
N GLY A 151 -9.37 -5.39 -25.96
CA GLY A 151 -8.07 -4.96 -26.48
C GLY A 151 -7.54 -5.86 -27.60
N ARG A 152 -7.65 -7.18 -27.45
CA ARG A 152 -7.26 -8.16 -28.49
C ARG A 152 -8.10 -8.03 -29.75
N LYS A 153 -9.42 -7.84 -29.60
CA LYS A 153 -10.32 -7.58 -30.73
C LYS A 153 -9.91 -6.30 -31.47
N LEU A 154 -9.58 -5.24 -30.74
CA LEU A 154 -9.13 -3.96 -31.31
C LEU A 154 -7.78 -4.07 -32.04
N LEU A 155 -6.86 -4.91 -31.56
CA LEU A 155 -5.56 -5.16 -32.21
C LEU A 155 -5.67 -6.04 -33.46
N SER A 156 -6.62 -6.99 -33.48
CA SER A 156 -6.83 -7.92 -34.58
C SER A 156 -7.75 -7.35 -35.67
N ALA A 157 -8.73 -6.53 -35.31
CA ALA A 157 -9.73 -6.04 -36.24
C ALA A 157 -9.24 -4.88 -37.11
N LYS A 158 -9.63 -4.87 -38.38
CA LYS A 158 -9.42 -3.73 -39.30
C LYS A 158 -10.26 -2.49 -38.94
N SER A 159 -11.31 -2.69 -38.14
CA SER A 159 -12.25 -1.68 -37.63
C SER A 159 -12.60 -1.99 -36.18
N GLY A 160 -12.66 -0.99 -35.34
CA GLY A 160 -12.87 -1.10 -33.90
C GLY A 160 -14.29 -0.71 -33.48
N SER A 161 -14.70 -1.21 -32.32
CA SER A 161 -15.97 -0.87 -31.70
C SER A 161 -15.75 0.20 -30.62
N LEU A 162 -16.64 1.19 -30.55
CA LEU A 162 -16.65 2.19 -29.48
C LEU A 162 -16.85 1.58 -28.09
N GLN A 163 -17.62 0.49 -28.03
CA GLN A 163 -17.89 -0.22 -26.78
C GLN A 163 -16.61 -0.91 -26.26
N ASP A 164 -15.86 -1.54 -27.16
CA ASP A 164 -14.59 -2.19 -26.81
C ASP A 164 -13.55 -1.18 -26.32
N ILE A 165 -13.52 0.02 -26.93
CA ILE A 165 -12.64 1.12 -26.51
C ILE A 165 -13.02 1.62 -25.12
N ALA A 166 -14.31 1.84 -24.88
CA ALA A 166 -14.79 2.30 -23.57
C ALA A 166 -14.47 1.30 -22.45
N LEU A 167 -14.60 -0.01 -22.73
CA LEU A 167 -14.20 -1.07 -21.79
C LEU A 167 -12.71 -1.04 -21.49
N LEU A 168 -11.87 -0.91 -22.52
CA LEU A 168 -10.42 -0.85 -22.37
C LEU A 168 -9.97 0.42 -21.61
N GLN A 169 -10.55 1.58 -21.93
CA GLN A 169 -10.29 2.84 -21.21
C GLN A 169 -10.63 2.74 -19.73
N LYS A 170 -11.81 2.19 -19.40
CA LYS A 170 -12.23 1.99 -18.00
C LYS A 170 -11.25 1.13 -17.22
N ALA A 171 -10.70 0.08 -17.84
CA ALA A 171 -9.69 -0.76 -17.22
C ALA A 171 -8.35 -0.03 -17.03
N ILE A 172 -7.87 0.70 -18.04
CA ILE A 172 -6.63 1.48 -17.96
C ILE A 172 -6.72 2.55 -16.85
N VAL A 173 -7.84 3.27 -16.75
CA VAL A 173 -8.06 4.26 -15.67
C VAL A 173 -8.04 3.60 -14.29
N LYS A 174 -8.63 2.41 -14.14
CA LYS A 174 -8.53 1.65 -12.89
C LYS A 174 -7.10 1.21 -12.58
N MET A 175 -6.30 0.83 -13.58
CA MET A 175 -4.89 0.45 -13.40
C MET A 175 -3.98 1.63 -13.02
N LEU A 176 -4.26 2.84 -13.53
CA LEU A 176 -3.59 4.08 -13.11
C LEU A 176 -3.88 4.44 -11.64
N GLY A 177 -4.88 3.80 -11.05
CA GLY A 177 -5.33 3.99 -9.69
C GLY A 177 -6.27 5.19 -9.57
N THR A 178 -7.42 4.98 -8.91
CA THR A 178 -7.93 6.02 -8.03
C THR A 178 -6.83 6.26 -7.01
N ALA A 179 -6.28 7.48 -6.94
CA ALA A 179 -5.34 7.87 -5.90
C ALA A 179 -5.77 7.22 -4.59
N GLN A 180 -4.96 6.30 -4.06
CA GLN A 180 -5.23 5.74 -2.75
C GLN A 180 -5.36 6.95 -1.83
N SER A 181 -6.54 7.14 -1.25
CA SER A 181 -6.79 8.23 -0.31
C SER A 181 -5.75 8.07 0.78
N VAL A 182 -4.74 8.94 0.74
CA VAL A 182 -3.84 9.14 1.86
C VAL A 182 -4.76 9.45 3.04
N PRO A 183 -4.59 8.83 4.21
CA PRO A 183 -5.35 9.21 5.40
C PRO A 183 -5.17 10.71 5.61
N GLN A 184 -6.16 11.49 5.19
CA GLN A 184 -6.19 12.92 5.44
C GLN A 184 -6.51 13.06 6.92
N LEU A 185 -5.71 13.88 7.63
CA LEU A 185 -6.08 14.27 8.99
C LEU A 185 -7.53 14.76 8.93
N PRO A 186 -8.42 14.28 9.81
CA PRO A 186 -9.80 14.72 9.81
C PRO A 186 -9.82 16.25 9.91
N THR A 187 -10.39 16.91 8.90
CA THR A 187 -10.50 18.38 8.78
C THR A 187 -11.42 18.99 9.85
N SER A 188 -11.82 18.23 10.85
CA SER A 188 -12.62 18.67 11.98
C SER A 188 -11.98 18.16 13.26
N ALA A 189 -11.53 19.10 14.09
CA ALA A 189 -11.16 18.81 15.47
C ALA A 189 -12.38 18.17 16.18
N PRO A 190 -12.20 17.17 17.04
CA PRO A 190 -13.30 16.50 17.77
C PRO A 190 -14.13 17.47 18.65
N ALA A 191 -13.66 18.69 18.88
CA ALA A 191 -14.39 19.74 19.59
C ALA A 191 -15.52 20.40 18.77
N SER A 192 -15.49 20.33 17.42
CA SER A 192 -16.52 20.98 16.59
C SER A 192 -17.85 20.22 16.62
N THR A 193 -17.81 18.89 16.72
CA THR A 193 -19.01 18.06 16.78
C THR A 193 -19.75 18.19 18.11
N LEU A 194 -19.02 18.25 19.24
CA LEU A 194 -19.62 18.45 20.56
C LEU A 194 -20.27 19.84 20.69
N SER A 195 -19.61 20.89 20.19
CA SER A 195 -20.15 22.26 20.22
C SER A 195 -21.39 22.42 19.35
N GLN A 196 -21.40 21.81 18.15
CA GLN A 196 -22.60 21.75 17.29
C GLN A 196 -23.75 21.00 17.96
N GLN A 197 -23.47 19.85 18.61
CA GLN A 197 -24.49 19.10 19.34
C GLN A 197 -25.08 19.91 20.49
N TYR A 198 -24.25 20.56 21.32
CA TYR A 198 -24.73 21.41 22.40
C TYR A 198 -25.59 22.56 21.89
N PHE A 199 -25.15 23.25 20.84
CA PHE A 199 -25.92 24.33 20.22
C PHE A 199 -27.28 23.85 19.69
N ASN A 200 -27.32 22.68 19.05
CA ASN A 200 -28.56 22.09 18.56
C ASN A 200 -29.52 21.72 19.71
N HIS A 201 -29.01 21.16 20.81
CA HIS A 201 -29.80 20.87 22.00
C HIS A 201 -30.35 22.15 22.65
N LEU A 202 -29.56 23.21 22.71
CA LEU A 202 -29.97 24.49 23.29
C LEU A 202 -31.04 25.18 22.42
N LYS A 203 -30.89 25.12 21.08
CA LYS A 203 -31.91 25.59 20.14
C LYS A 203 -33.21 24.80 20.27
N LYS A 204 -33.12 23.47 20.41
CA LYS A 204 -34.29 22.58 20.59
C LYS A 204 -35.00 22.86 21.92
N ALA A 205 -34.26 23.07 23.01
CA ALA A 205 -34.83 23.42 24.31
C ALA A 205 -35.55 24.78 24.31
N LYS A 206 -35.03 25.76 23.55
CA LYS A 206 -35.71 27.05 23.36
C LYS A 206 -36.99 26.94 22.55
N GLN A 207 -37.08 25.97 21.63
CA GLN A 207 -38.30 25.72 20.85
C GLN A 207 -39.37 24.95 21.63
N SER A 208 -39.00 24.15 22.65
CA SER A 208 -39.96 23.42 23.48
C SER A 208 -40.54 24.24 24.65
N ASN A 209 -39.90 25.34 25.04
CA ASN A 209 -40.37 26.23 26.11
C ASN A 209 -41.06 27.51 25.59
N GLY A 210 -41.59 27.46 24.36
CA GLY A 210 -42.47 28.49 23.83
C GLY A 210 -43.94 28.12 24.01
N PHE A 211 -44.44 28.26 25.24
CA PHE A 211 -45.85 28.52 25.56
C PHE A 211 -45.90 29.81 26.38
#